data_AF-A0A2V9Z941-F1
#
_entry.id   AF-A0A2V9Z941-F1
#
_cell.length_a   1.000
_cell.length_b   1.000
_cell.length_c   1.000
_cell.angle_alpha   90.00
_cell.angle_beta   90.00
_cell.angle_gamma   90.00
#
_symmetry.space_group_name_H-M   'P 1'
#
loop_
_entity.id
_entity.type
_entity.pdbx_description
1 polymer ?
#
loop_
_entity_poly.entity_id
_entity_poly.type
_entity_poly.pdbx_seq_one_letter_code
_entity_poly.pdbx_strand_id
1 'polypeptide(L)'
;MNAENRFALHNKFSVLIFLLVACFLLVTLRASAQSCLSANDMDASTRSALTATAQRYFDMAAKGDVFNLKLNSIPSLASNFTGIETAVIDNKAAFAGAQATPRPPFLLQAQGTNPNPRAEFLCGVFGSQGQTRDSAVFVIPNLPPGNYGVVVLDINGQKGPYTLTMVLQQMGNDWKLGGYYAKASEIAGHDAP
;
A
#
# COMPACT_ATOMS: atom_id res chain seq x y z
N MET A 1 56.23 1.42 41.40
CA MET A 1 55.11 1.89 40.56
C MET A 1 53.84 1.74 41.39
N ASN A 2 53.38 2.85 41.99
CA ASN A 2 52.57 2.87 43.21
C ASN A 2 51.08 2.58 42.92
N ALA A 3 50.39 1.96 43.87
CA ALA A 3 49.00 1.51 43.75
C ALA A 3 48.00 2.65 43.46
N GLU A 4 48.30 3.89 43.86
CA GLU A 4 47.46 5.07 43.61
C GLU A 4 47.30 5.41 42.12
N ASN A 5 48.35 5.24 41.30
CA ASN A 5 48.27 5.53 39.86
C ASN A 5 47.40 4.52 39.10
N ARG A 6 47.21 3.31 39.63
CA ARG A 6 46.36 2.27 39.00
C ARG A 6 44.86 2.55 39.19
N PHE A 7 44.47 3.25 40.26
CA PHE A 7 43.07 3.56 40.57
C PHE A 7 42.56 4.74 39.72
N ALA A 8 43.39 5.78 39.53
CA ALA A 8 43.05 6.93 38.70
C ALA A 8 42.93 6.59 37.20
N LEU A 9 43.71 5.62 36.70
CA LEU A 9 43.66 5.18 35.31
C LEU A 9 42.41 4.33 35.02
N HIS A 10 41.99 3.47 35.95
CA HIS A 10 40.75 2.70 35.85
C HIS A 10 39.50 3.60 35.85
N ASN A 11 39.48 4.65 36.67
CA ASN A 11 38.34 5.57 36.75
C ASN A 11 38.14 6.35 35.44
N LYS A 12 39.24 6.80 34.80
CA LYS A 12 39.18 7.50 33.51
C LYS A 12 38.75 6.59 32.35
N PHE A 13 39.19 5.34 32.34
CA PHE A 13 38.78 4.34 31.35
C PHE A 13 37.29 3.98 31.47
N SER A 14 36.79 3.85 32.71
CA SER A 14 35.40 3.53 32.99
C SER A 14 34.43 4.65 32.58
N VAL A 15 34.80 5.92 32.82
CA VAL A 15 34.02 7.10 32.40
C VAL A 15 33.99 7.24 30.87
N LEU A 16 35.10 6.97 30.18
CA LEU A 16 35.16 7.02 28.72
C LEU A 16 34.28 5.93 28.07
N ILE A 17 34.27 4.71 28.65
CA ILE A 17 33.39 3.62 28.22
C ILE A 17 31.93 3.99 28.44
N PHE A 18 31.59 4.58 29.60
CA PHE A 18 30.22 5.02 29.89
C PHE A 18 29.73 6.11 28.91
N LEU A 19 30.60 7.07 28.56
CA LEU A 19 30.29 8.11 27.57
C LEU A 19 30.13 7.54 26.16
N LEU A 20 30.97 6.58 25.76
CA LEU A 20 30.86 5.91 24.45
C LEU A 20 29.58 5.07 24.33
N VAL A 21 29.19 4.35 25.39
CA VAL A 21 27.94 3.57 25.43
C VAL A 21 26.71 4.48 25.43
N ALA A 22 26.74 5.60 26.16
CA ALA A 22 25.67 6.60 26.16
C ALA A 22 25.52 7.29 24.79
N CYS A 23 26.63 7.54 24.09
CA CYS A 23 26.61 8.10 22.73
C CYS A 23 26.04 7.10 21.71
N PHE A 24 26.33 5.80 21.84
CA PHE A 24 25.77 4.75 20.98
C PHE A 24 24.25 4.57 21.16
N LEU A 25 23.71 4.76 22.36
CA LEU A 25 22.26 4.71 22.64
C LEU A 25 21.48 5.90 22.05
N LEU A 26 22.14 7.03 21.78
CA LEU A 26 21.52 8.22 21.19
C LEU A 26 21.45 8.18 19.66
N VAL A 27 22.17 7.27 19.01
CA VAL A 27 22.09 7.04 17.56
C VAL A 27 21.08 5.91 17.26
N THR A 28 19.86 6.05 17.76
CA THR A 28 18.76 5.26 17.20
C THR A 28 18.38 5.91 15.87
N LEU A 29 18.91 5.36 14.77
CA LEU A 29 18.39 5.71 13.45
C LEU A 29 16.87 5.48 13.50
N ARG A 30 16.10 6.54 13.23
CA ARG A 30 14.67 6.39 12.93
C ARG A 30 14.57 5.66 11.60
N ALA A 31 14.65 4.35 11.64
CA ALA A 31 14.22 3.52 10.54
C ALA A 31 12.72 3.77 10.38
N SER A 32 12.33 4.51 9.35
CA SER A 32 10.92 4.58 8.93
C SER A 32 10.56 3.19 8.43
N ALA A 33 9.97 2.38 9.31
CA ALA A 33 9.49 1.07 8.95
C ALA A 33 8.25 1.25 8.07
N GLN A 34 8.27 0.73 6.87
CA GLN A 34 7.06 0.57 6.08
C GLN A 34 6.32 -0.63 6.65
N SER A 35 5.10 -0.44 7.13
CA SER A 35 4.27 -1.56 7.57
C SER A 35 3.30 -1.94 6.47
N CYS A 36 3.07 -3.24 6.32
CA CYS A 36 1.98 -3.76 5.51
C CYS A 36 1.15 -4.75 6.31
N LEU A 37 -0.17 -4.59 6.26
CA LEU A 37 -1.12 -5.50 6.89
C LEU A 37 -1.89 -6.25 5.80
N SER A 38 -1.96 -7.58 5.97
CA SER A 38 -2.94 -8.40 5.24
C SER A 38 -4.35 -8.13 5.80
N ALA A 39 -5.38 -8.57 5.08
CA ALA A 39 -6.77 -8.42 5.53
C ALA A 39 -7.07 -9.09 6.89
N ASN A 40 -6.25 -10.06 7.32
CA ASN A 40 -6.41 -10.73 8.60
C ASN A 40 -5.75 -9.95 9.75
N ASP A 41 -4.73 -9.14 9.45
CA ASP A 41 -3.99 -8.31 10.42
C ASP A 41 -4.57 -6.89 10.53
N MET A 42 -5.54 -6.56 9.66
CA MET A 42 -6.24 -5.29 9.60
C MET A 42 -7.49 -5.32 10.48
N ASP A 43 -7.82 -4.21 11.13
CA ASP A 43 -9.08 -4.11 11.86
C ASP A 43 -10.29 -4.22 10.91
N ALA A 44 -11.40 -4.75 11.44
CA ALA A 44 -12.57 -5.05 10.63
C ALA A 44 -13.21 -3.79 10.01
N SER A 45 -13.09 -2.63 10.66
CA SER A 45 -13.70 -1.38 10.18
C SER A 45 -12.95 -0.84 8.97
N THR A 46 -11.62 -0.82 9.01
CA THR A 46 -10.78 -0.43 7.88
C THR A 46 -10.97 -1.37 6.70
N ARG A 47 -10.98 -2.68 6.95
CA ARG A 47 -11.23 -3.68 5.91
C ARG A 47 -12.56 -3.45 5.20
N SER A 48 -13.62 -3.19 5.97
CA SER A 48 -14.97 -2.94 5.43
C SER A 48 -15.05 -1.61 4.67
N ALA A 49 -14.36 -0.57 5.16
CA ALA A 49 -14.30 0.73 4.49
C ALA A 49 -13.58 0.65 3.14
N LEU A 50 -12.48 -0.11 3.06
CA LEU A 50 -11.74 -0.33 1.82
C LEU A 50 -12.58 -1.09 0.78
N THR A 51 -13.20 -2.21 1.17
CA THR A 51 -14.02 -3.00 0.25
C THR A 51 -15.25 -2.26 -0.22
N ALA A 52 -15.96 -1.56 0.68
CA ALA A 52 -17.12 -0.74 0.32
C ALA A 52 -16.74 0.43 -0.60
N THR A 53 -15.60 1.09 -0.35
CA THR A 53 -15.12 2.18 -1.22
C THR A 53 -14.78 1.66 -2.61
N ALA A 54 -14.08 0.52 -2.69
CA ALA A 54 -13.74 -0.12 -3.96
C ALA A 54 -15.01 -0.51 -4.75
N GLN A 55 -16.00 -1.13 -4.10
CA GLN A 55 -17.28 -1.45 -4.74
C GLN A 55 -17.98 -0.21 -5.28
N ARG A 56 -18.05 0.86 -4.48
CA ARG A 56 -18.63 2.14 -4.91
C ARG A 56 -17.93 2.72 -6.14
N TYR A 57 -16.60 2.67 -6.19
CA TYR A 57 -15.82 3.17 -7.33
C TYR A 57 -15.93 2.26 -8.55
N PHE A 58 -16.03 0.94 -8.36
CA PHE A 58 -16.39 0.03 -9.43
C PHE A 58 -17.76 0.36 -10.03
N ASP A 59 -18.77 0.63 -9.22
CA ASP A 59 -20.10 1.00 -9.72
C ASP A 59 -20.08 2.28 -10.56
N MET A 60 -19.25 3.27 -10.17
CA MET A 60 -19.02 4.46 -10.98
C MET A 60 -18.33 4.10 -12.31
N ALA A 61 -17.28 3.29 -12.28
CA ALA A 61 -16.56 2.86 -13.47
C ALA A 61 -17.44 2.06 -14.44
N ALA A 62 -18.25 1.12 -13.94
CA ALA A 62 -19.18 0.32 -14.71
C ALA A 62 -20.25 1.17 -15.43
N LYS A 63 -20.60 2.33 -14.86
CA LYS A 63 -21.52 3.31 -15.45
C LYS A 63 -20.81 4.31 -16.38
N GLY A 64 -19.48 4.35 -16.36
CA GLY A 64 -18.68 5.36 -17.05
C GLY A 64 -18.77 6.74 -16.38
N ASP A 65 -19.03 6.79 -15.07
CA ASP A 65 -19.11 8.02 -14.28
C ASP A 65 -17.71 8.54 -13.91
N VAL A 66 -16.99 8.99 -14.94
CA VAL A 66 -15.63 9.52 -14.83
C VAL A 66 -15.59 10.78 -13.96
N PHE A 67 -16.65 11.60 -14.02
CA PHE A 67 -16.73 12.82 -13.23
C PHE A 67 -16.70 12.54 -11.73
N ASN A 68 -17.57 11.65 -11.22
CA ASN A 68 -17.57 11.32 -9.81
C ASN A 68 -16.31 10.55 -9.40
N LEU A 69 -15.75 9.69 -10.25
CA LEU A 69 -14.45 9.05 -9.97
C LEU A 69 -13.34 10.09 -9.79
N LYS A 70 -13.28 11.10 -10.67
CA LYS A 70 -12.30 12.19 -10.59
C LYS A 70 -12.47 13.01 -9.31
N LEU A 71 -13.71 13.37 -8.94
CA LEU A 71 -14.00 14.09 -7.68
C LEU A 71 -13.60 13.29 -6.44
N ASN A 72 -13.69 11.97 -6.54
CA ASN A 72 -13.34 11.04 -5.47
C ASN A 72 -11.88 10.58 -5.50
N SER A 73 -11.05 11.16 -6.36
CA SER A 73 -9.62 10.88 -6.44
C SER A 73 -8.80 11.81 -5.55
N ILE A 74 -7.57 11.40 -5.24
CA ILE A 74 -6.59 12.27 -4.60
C ILE A 74 -6.26 13.46 -5.50
N PRO A 75 -5.85 14.62 -4.95
CA PRO A 75 -5.60 15.83 -5.75
C PRO A 75 -4.61 15.63 -6.89
N SER A 76 -3.52 14.88 -6.66
CA SER A 76 -2.51 14.61 -7.69
C SER A 76 -3.08 13.81 -8.86
N LEU A 77 -3.86 12.77 -8.60
CA LEU A 77 -4.51 11.98 -9.65
C LEU A 77 -5.63 12.76 -10.34
N ALA A 78 -6.44 13.51 -9.59
CA ALA A 78 -7.52 14.33 -10.14
C ALA A 78 -6.98 15.42 -11.10
N SER A 79 -5.79 15.96 -10.84
CA SER A 79 -5.16 16.97 -11.70
C SER A 79 -4.74 16.42 -13.08
N ASN A 80 -4.52 15.11 -13.19
CA ASN A 80 -4.14 14.43 -14.43
C ASN A 80 -4.92 13.11 -14.60
N PHE A 81 -6.23 13.23 -14.72
CA PHE A 81 -7.14 12.07 -14.67
C PHE A 81 -7.31 11.33 -16.00
N THR A 82 -6.78 11.86 -17.10
CA THR A 82 -7.04 11.36 -18.46
C THR A 82 -6.71 9.88 -18.64
N GLY A 83 -5.62 9.38 -18.05
CA GLY A 83 -5.27 7.95 -18.13
C GLY A 83 -6.31 7.04 -17.47
N ILE A 84 -6.90 7.48 -16.36
CA ILE A 84 -7.96 6.71 -15.67
C ILE A 84 -9.28 6.82 -16.43
N GLU A 85 -9.60 8.01 -16.95
CA GLU A 85 -10.75 8.21 -17.82
C GLU A 85 -10.72 7.26 -19.02
N THR A 86 -9.60 7.19 -19.75
CA THR A 86 -9.43 6.24 -20.86
C THR A 86 -9.62 4.80 -20.39
N ALA A 87 -8.97 4.38 -19.29
CA ALA A 87 -9.12 3.03 -18.77
C ALA A 87 -10.57 2.67 -18.39
N VAL A 88 -11.31 3.61 -17.81
CA VAL A 88 -12.74 3.43 -17.47
C VAL A 88 -13.57 3.26 -18.74
N ILE A 89 -13.36 4.10 -19.75
CA ILE A 89 -14.12 4.06 -21.01
C ILE A 89 -13.83 2.78 -21.79
N ASP A 90 -12.56 2.39 -21.91
CA ASP A 90 -12.13 1.19 -22.63
C ASP A 90 -12.70 -0.09 -22.00
N ASN A 91 -12.85 -0.12 -20.68
CA ASN A 91 -13.35 -1.29 -19.94
C ASN A 91 -14.85 -1.21 -19.60
N LYS A 92 -15.53 -0.10 -19.90
CA LYS A 92 -16.94 0.12 -19.54
C LYS A 92 -17.85 -1.03 -20.01
N ALA A 93 -17.67 -1.47 -21.25
CA ALA A 93 -18.48 -2.54 -21.83
C ALA A 93 -18.24 -3.90 -21.14
N ALA A 94 -17.05 -4.14 -20.58
CA ALA A 94 -16.75 -5.35 -19.81
C ALA A 94 -17.39 -5.29 -18.41
N PHE A 95 -17.52 -4.10 -17.84
CA PHE A 95 -18.02 -3.89 -16.47
C PHE A 95 -19.53 -3.66 -16.39
N ALA A 96 -20.16 -3.20 -17.48
CA ALA A 96 -21.59 -2.93 -17.50
C ALA A 96 -22.42 -4.16 -17.12
N GLY A 97 -23.17 -4.05 -16.01
CA GLY A 97 -24.00 -5.14 -15.48
C GLY A 97 -23.22 -6.30 -14.85
N ALA A 98 -21.89 -6.19 -14.75
CA ALA A 98 -21.06 -7.20 -14.11
C ALA A 98 -21.10 -7.06 -12.58
N GLN A 99 -20.93 -8.17 -11.88
CA GLN A 99 -20.73 -8.17 -10.43
C GLN A 99 -19.24 -8.18 -10.13
N ALA A 100 -18.80 -7.24 -9.28
CA ALA A 100 -17.46 -7.23 -8.71
C ALA A 100 -17.45 -7.92 -7.34
N THR A 101 -16.50 -8.83 -7.15
CA THR A 101 -16.23 -9.50 -5.88
C THR A 101 -14.88 -9.03 -5.34
N PRO A 102 -14.84 -8.33 -4.20
CA PRO A 102 -13.58 -7.88 -3.63
C PRO A 102 -12.79 -9.06 -3.05
N ARG A 103 -11.50 -9.11 -3.39
CA ARG A 103 -10.51 -9.92 -2.69
C ARG A 103 -10.17 -9.30 -1.33
N PRO A 104 -9.60 -10.07 -0.38
CA PRO A 104 -9.11 -9.51 0.87
C PRO A 104 -8.11 -8.35 0.60
N PRO A 105 -8.34 -7.15 1.15
CA PRO A 105 -7.50 -5.99 0.84
C PRO A 105 -6.18 -5.98 1.62
N PHE A 106 -5.21 -5.21 1.13
CA PHE A 106 -3.96 -4.91 1.84
C PHE A 106 -3.95 -3.46 2.32
N LEU A 107 -3.36 -3.20 3.48
CA LEU A 107 -3.11 -1.84 3.99
C LEU A 107 -1.60 -1.58 4.05
N LEU A 108 -1.14 -0.61 3.27
CA LEU A 108 0.24 -0.15 3.20
C LEU A 108 0.36 1.14 3.99
N GLN A 109 1.33 1.23 4.88
CA GLN A 109 1.57 2.42 5.70
C GLN A 109 2.95 2.97 5.39
N ALA A 110 2.98 4.04 4.59
CA ALA A 110 4.19 4.76 4.27
C ALA A 110 4.50 5.77 5.40
N GLN A 111 5.51 5.47 6.20
CA GLN A 111 5.98 6.36 7.27
C GLN A 111 7.02 7.35 6.75
N GLY A 112 7.21 8.45 7.49
CA GLY A 112 8.22 9.47 7.20
C GLY A 112 7.60 10.84 6.93
N THR A 113 8.43 11.77 6.49
CA THR A 113 8.02 13.17 6.19
C THR A 113 8.18 13.55 4.72
N ASN A 114 8.95 12.77 3.96
CA ASN A 114 9.22 12.99 2.54
C ASN A 114 8.73 11.79 1.72
N PRO A 115 8.40 11.98 0.43
CA PRO A 115 8.13 10.87 -0.47
C PRO A 115 9.30 9.87 -0.49
N ASN A 116 8.98 8.59 -0.31
CA ASN A 116 9.96 7.52 -0.41
C ASN A 116 10.26 7.24 -1.88
N PRO A 117 11.52 7.40 -2.35
CA PRO A 117 11.88 7.15 -3.75
C PRO A 117 11.54 5.73 -4.22
N ARG A 118 11.57 4.75 -3.31
CA ARG A 118 11.21 3.35 -3.57
C ARG A 118 10.57 2.74 -2.33
N ALA A 119 9.26 2.93 -2.20
CA ALA A 119 8.49 2.30 -1.14
C ALA A 119 8.31 0.80 -1.43
N GLU A 120 8.71 -0.06 -0.50
CA GLU A 120 8.55 -1.51 -0.61
C GLU A 120 7.72 -2.03 0.56
N PHE A 121 6.66 -2.77 0.23
CA PHE A 121 5.73 -3.34 1.20
C PHE A 121 5.64 -4.84 0.99
N LEU A 122 5.93 -5.60 2.05
CA LEU A 122 5.82 -7.05 2.08
C LEU A 122 4.64 -7.39 2.99
N CYS A 123 3.55 -7.85 2.38
CA CYS A 123 2.29 -8.08 3.05
C CYS A 123 2.05 -9.57 3.26
N GLY A 124 1.60 -9.96 4.46
CA GLY A 124 1.28 -11.36 4.79
C GLY A 124 2.52 -12.22 5.09
N VAL A 125 2.29 -13.54 5.15
CA VAL A 125 3.33 -14.53 5.46
C VAL A 125 3.88 -15.12 4.15
N PHE A 126 5.20 -15.07 4.01
CA PHE A 126 5.94 -15.71 2.92
C PHE A 126 6.43 -17.07 3.42
N GLY A 127 5.97 -18.14 2.78
CA GLY A 127 6.36 -19.51 3.13
C GLY A 127 7.71 -19.88 2.54
N SER A 128 8.18 -21.09 2.82
CA SER A 128 9.40 -21.66 2.20
C SER A 128 9.29 -21.81 0.68
N GLN A 129 8.08 -21.78 0.13
CA GLN A 129 7.77 -21.81 -1.31
C GLN A 129 7.50 -20.40 -1.89
N GLY A 130 7.74 -19.33 -1.12
CA GLY A 130 7.55 -17.94 -1.56
C GLY A 130 6.18 -17.36 -1.19
N GLN A 131 5.62 -16.55 -2.10
CA GLN A 131 4.33 -15.88 -1.91
C GLN A 131 3.20 -16.90 -1.71
N THR A 132 2.44 -16.73 -0.63
CA THR A 132 1.15 -17.39 -0.41
C THR A 132 0.02 -16.58 -1.04
N ARG A 133 -1.17 -17.19 -1.14
CA ARG A 133 -2.39 -16.56 -1.68
C ARG A 133 -2.76 -15.24 -0.97
N ASP A 134 -2.41 -15.11 0.30
CA ASP A 134 -2.72 -13.93 1.12
C ASP A 134 -1.48 -13.04 1.35
N SER A 135 -0.44 -13.24 0.54
CA SER A 135 0.77 -12.41 0.55
C SER A 135 0.92 -11.62 -0.74
N ALA A 136 1.52 -10.44 -0.64
CA ALA A 136 1.79 -9.59 -1.79
C ALA A 136 3.03 -8.74 -1.53
N VAL A 137 3.74 -8.41 -2.61
CA VAL A 137 4.83 -7.43 -2.58
C VAL A 137 4.45 -6.24 -3.45
N PHE A 138 4.52 -5.05 -2.88
CA PHE A 138 4.29 -3.81 -3.62
C PHE A 138 5.56 -2.97 -3.62
N VAL A 139 6.00 -2.56 -4.80
CA VAL A 139 7.08 -1.59 -4.99
C VAL A 139 6.51 -0.37 -5.67
N ILE A 140 6.45 0.75 -4.94
CA ILE A 140 5.82 1.98 -5.41
C ILE A 140 6.86 3.11 -5.37
N PRO A 141 7.25 3.68 -6.53
CA PRO A 141 8.23 4.76 -6.56
C PRO A 141 7.62 6.09 -6.11
N ASN A 142 8.44 6.93 -5.48
CA ASN A 142 8.09 8.29 -5.05
C ASN A 142 6.80 8.40 -4.24
N LEU A 143 6.51 7.42 -3.38
CA LEU A 143 5.27 7.36 -2.61
C LEU A 143 5.32 8.33 -1.42
N PRO A 144 4.40 9.33 -1.33
CA PRO A 144 4.30 10.18 -0.15
C PRO A 144 3.97 9.40 1.14
N PRO A 145 4.27 9.95 2.32
CA PRO A 145 3.79 9.37 3.57
C PRO A 145 2.26 9.34 3.63
N GLY A 146 1.70 8.25 4.17
CA GLY A 146 0.25 8.06 4.28
C GLY A 146 -0.17 6.60 4.42
N ASN A 147 -1.47 6.40 4.64
CA ASN A 147 -2.11 5.08 4.61
C ASN A 147 -2.72 4.83 3.23
N TYR A 148 -2.44 3.66 2.66
CA TYR A 148 -2.88 3.25 1.34
C TYR A 148 -3.54 1.87 1.41
N GLY A 149 -4.75 1.73 0.91
CA GLY A 149 -5.39 0.45 0.68
C GLY A 149 -5.15 -0.03 -0.74
N VAL A 150 -4.81 -1.31 -0.92
CA VAL A 150 -4.84 -1.96 -2.23
C VAL A 150 -6.01 -2.93 -2.23
N VAL A 151 -6.96 -2.69 -3.12
CA VAL A 151 -8.15 -3.54 -3.27
C VAL A 151 -8.19 -4.09 -4.68
N VAL A 152 -8.34 -5.40 -4.79
CA VAL A 152 -8.46 -6.12 -6.06
C VAL A 152 -9.89 -6.63 -6.16
N LEU A 153 -10.55 -6.36 -7.28
CA LEU A 153 -11.89 -6.85 -7.58
C LEU A 153 -11.80 -7.88 -8.70
N ASP A 154 -12.37 -9.06 -8.45
CA ASP A 154 -12.68 -10.04 -9.50
C ASP A 154 -14.02 -9.67 -10.14
N ILE A 155 -14.04 -9.52 -11.45
CA ILE A 155 -15.19 -9.05 -12.21
C ILE A 155 -15.56 -10.12 -13.21
N ASN A 156 -16.76 -10.68 -13.06
CA ASN A 156 -17.32 -11.64 -14.00
C ASN A 156 -18.37 -10.93 -14.86
N GLY A 157 -17.94 -10.48 -16.04
CA GLY A 157 -18.77 -9.72 -16.98
C GLY A 157 -19.03 -10.49 -18.27
N GLN A 158 -19.84 -9.90 -19.15
CA GLN A 158 -20.20 -10.47 -20.46
C GLN A 158 -19.00 -10.58 -21.41
N LYS A 159 -17.89 -9.90 -21.11
CA LYS A 159 -16.66 -9.89 -21.92
C LYS A 159 -15.55 -10.79 -21.35
N GLY A 160 -15.90 -11.68 -20.42
CA GLY A 160 -14.96 -12.58 -19.75
C GLY A 160 -14.55 -12.07 -18.36
N PRO A 161 -13.67 -12.81 -17.67
CA PRO A 161 -13.19 -12.43 -16.36
C PRO A 161 -12.21 -11.25 -16.47
N TYR A 162 -12.37 -10.27 -15.59
CA TYR A 162 -11.48 -9.12 -15.45
C TYR A 162 -11.04 -8.99 -14.01
N THR A 163 -9.88 -8.36 -13.82
CA THR A 163 -9.39 -7.92 -12.53
C THR A 163 -9.30 -6.40 -12.54
N LEU A 164 -9.84 -5.74 -11.52
CA LEU A 164 -9.64 -4.31 -11.29
C LEU A 164 -8.88 -4.12 -9.97
N THR A 165 -7.65 -3.62 -10.07
CA THR A 165 -6.85 -3.21 -8.92
C THR A 165 -7.01 -1.71 -8.70
N MET A 166 -7.39 -1.32 -7.50
CA MET A 166 -7.45 0.07 -7.06
C MET A 166 -6.48 0.30 -5.90
N VAL A 167 -5.74 1.40 -6.00
CA VAL A 167 -4.99 1.96 -4.88
C VAL A 167 -5.84 3.09 -4.31
N LEU A 168 -6.16 3.01 -3.03
CA LEU A 168 -6.94 3.99 -2.28
C LEU A 168 -6.01 4.66 -1.28
N GLN A 169 -6.00 5.99 -1.21
CA GLN A 169 -5.25 6.72 -0.19
C GLN A 169 -6.22 7.29 0.85
N GLN A 170 -5.89 7.15 2.12
CA GLN A 170 -6.65 7.77 3.19
C GLN A 170 -6.40 9.28 3.21
N MET A 171 -7.47 10.08 3.13
CA MET A 171 -7.46 11.53 3.26
C MET A 171 -8.49 11.94 4.30
N GLY A 172 -8.01 12.29 5.50
CA GLY A 172 -8.90 12.44 6.66
C GLY A 172 -9.56 11.11 6.98
N ASN A 173 -10.89 11.09 7.01
CA ASN A 173 -11.68 9.87 7.25
C ASN A 173 -12.08 9.13 5.96
N ASP A 174 -11.79 9.71 4.79
CA ASP A 174 -12.22 9.17 3.50
C ASP A 174 -11.09 8.38 2.83
N TRP A 175 -11.46 7.31 2.13
CA TRP A 175 -10.58 6.64 1.18
C TRP A 175 -10.82 7.21 -0.22
N LYS A 176 -9.79 7.80 -0.83
CA LYS A 176 -9.85 8.40 -2.17
C LYS A 176 -9.03 7.63 -3.17
N LEU A 177 -9.46 7.63 -4.43
CA LEU A 177 -8.78 6.91 -5.51
C LEU A 177 -7.39 7.51 -5.77
N GLY A 178 -6.35 6.71 -5.60
CA GLY A 178 -4.94 7.04 -5.88
C GLY A 178 -4.34 6.28 -7.06
N GLY A 179 -4.97 5.19 -7.51
CA GLY A 179 -4.59 4.44 -8.69
C GLY A 179 -5.68 3.49 -9.13
N TYR A 180 -5.72 3.19 -10.43
CA TYR A 180 -6.76 2.35 -11.06
C TYR A 180 -6.13 1.57 -12.21
N TYR A 181 -6.25 0.24 -12.17
CA TYR A 181 -5.67 -0.66 -13.16
C TYR A 181 -6.63 -1.81 -13.47
N ALA A 182 -7.22 -1.78 -14.66
CA ALA A 182 -8.09 -2.84 -15.17
C ALA A 182 -7.31 -3.74 -16.13
N LYS A 183 -7.43 -5.07 -15.94
CA LYS A 183 -6.89 -6.06 -16.86
C LYS A 183 -7.89 -7.19 -17.09
N ALA A 184 -7.91 -7.74 -18.31
CA ALA A 184 -8.55 -9.04 -18.51
C ALA A 184 -7.81 -10.07 -17.64
N SER A 185 -8.54 -10.98 -16.98
CA SER A 185 -7.93 -12.02 -16.15
C SER A 185 -7.38 -13.16 -17.00
N GLU A 186 -7.91 -13.33 -18.22
CA GLU A 186 -7.49 -14.35 -19.17
C GLU A 186 -7.43 -13.76 -20.59
N ILE A 187 -6.49 -14.26 -21.40
CA ILE A 187 -6.40 -14.00 -22.84
C ILE A 187 -6.50 -15.35 -23.54
N ALA A 188 -7.56 -15.56 -24.32
CA ALA A 188 -7.83 -16.81 -25.04
C ALA A 188 -7.86 -18.08 -24.15
N GLY A 189 -8.34 -17.96 -22.90
CA GLY A 189 -8.44 -19.07 -21.95
C GLY A 189 -7.15 -19.40 -21.19
N HIS A 190 -6.13 -18.54 -21.30
CA HIS A 190 -4.92 -18.59 -20.49
C HIS A 190 -4.87 -17.39 -19.54
N ASP A 191 -4.38 -17.58 -18.32
CA ASP A 191 -4.18 -16.50 -17.36
C ASP A 191 -3.42 -15.33 -17.99
N ALA A 192 -3.96 -14.13 -17.87
CA ALA A 192 -3.34 -12.94 -18.40
C ALA A 192 -2.13 -12.53 -17.53
N PRO A 193 -1.01 -12.11 -18.14
CA PRO A 193 0.18 -11.63 -17.44
C PRO A 193 -0.11 -10.56 -16.37
#